data_AF-A0A7K4N299-F1
#
_entry.id   AF-A0A7K4N299-F1
#
_cell.length_a   1.000
_cell.length_b   1.000
_cell.length_c   1.000
_cell.angle_alpha   90.00
_cell.angle_beta   90.00
_cell.angle_gamma   90.00
#
_symmetry.space_group_name_H-M   'P 1'
#
loop_
_entity.id
_entity.type
_entity.pdbx_description
1 polymer ?
#
loop_
_entity_poly.entity_id
_entity_poly.type
_entity_poly.pdbx_seq_one_letter_code
_entity_poly.pdbx_strand_id
1 'polypeptide(L)'
;MVESNYDILKIQVGASKKEIRRAYRNLVLKLHSDRGGDDEQFKIIQRAYEDLRLGKKYPDTSDERKEKAKFYSGDLDADQRRKNLLLSQDISREMKTAQEWAAALNRANATGQRLFGSKELGQMEFERKITNTLTIKGKFWAGNFRYDNPVMMWGSITSPYISPYEKHKTHIHLTKGNFRMIDSLRNKYDIDGGAKITVDNGDMEVGNVRGKRQRVQDPQGRVGMSTVIEYFSELNAPNGKIVTGDVRDTVKLDADTVITINLVDNVKVTGKNILVYGSKVTYDVEFFLKKDGKIRFYDQGSGFDISDDAIVNLENGKKIKIRDLKRDKLISLGGKDITYDYINDRENIKKSAKKNSGNKFGLGKIFHK
;
A
#
# COMPACT_ATOMS: atom_id res chain seq x y z
N MET A 1 11.32 7.25 48.67
CA MET A 1 11.96 5.92 48.51
C MET A 1 11.63 5.41 47.11
N VAL A 2 12.60 4.85 46.38
CA VAL A 2 12.38 4.35 45.01
C VAL A 2 11.62 3.02 45.10
N GLU A 3 10.48 2.91 44.41
CA GLU A 3 9.73 1.66 44.34
C GLU A 3 10.58 0.56 43.68
N SER A 4 10.56 -0.65 44.25
CA SER A 4 11.24 -1.80 43.63
C SER A 4 10.44 -2.34 42.46
N ASN A 5 11.07 -3.10 41.57
CA ASN A 5 10.35 -3.72 40.45
C ASN A 5 9.27 -4.71 40.92
N TYR A 6 9.45 -5.31 42.10
CA TYR A 6 8.45 -6.15 42.75
C TYR A 6 7.25 -5.33 43.22
N ASP A 7 7.48 -4.13 43.77
CA ASP A 7 6.42 -3.21 44.20
C ASP A 7 5.62 -2.69 43.01
N ILE A 8 6.31 -2.34 41.91
CA ILE A 8 5.69 -1.90 40.64
C ILE A 8 4.77 -2.98 40.06
N LEU A 9 5.19 -4.26 40.12
CA LEU A 9 4.36 -5.38 39.70
C LEU A 9 3.37 -5.88 40.77
N LYS A 10 3.35 -5.23 41.95
CA LYS A 10 2.50 -5.59 43.10
C LYS A 10 2.63 -7.05 43.51
N ILE A 11 3.86 -7.54 43.61
CA ILE A 11 4.22 -8.92 43.98
C ILE A 11 5.27 -8.93 45.08
N GLN A 12 5.38 -10.05 45.79
CA GLN A 12 6.38 -10.22 46.85
C GLN A 12 7.79 -10.37 46.28
N VAL A 13 8.78 -9.84 47.01
CA VAL A 13 10.20 -9.98 46.69
C VAL A 13 10.57 -11.47 46.69
N GLY A 14 11.19 -11.95 45.61
CA GLY A 14 11.52 -13.36 45.43
C GLY A 14 10.43 -14.20 44.76
N ALA A 15 9.36 -13.57 44.25
CA ALA A 15 8.33 -14.24 43.45
C ALA A 15 8.95 -15.03 42.29
N SER A 16 8.39 -16.21 42.01
CA SER A 16 8.83 -17.08 40.93
C SER A 16 8.63 -16.43 39.56
N LYS A 17 9.40 -16.88 38.55
CA LYS A 17 9.24 -16.42 37.15
C LYS A 17 7.79 -16.59 36.63
N LYS A 18 7.08 -17.60 37.12
CA LYS A 18 5.66 -17.86 36.78
C LYS A 18 4.73 -16.81 37.39
N GLU A 19 4.98 -16.39 38.63
CA GLU A 19 4.22 -15.35 39.33
C GLU A 19 4.48 -13.97 38.76
N ILE A 20 5.74 -13.62 38.47
CA ILE A 20 6.13 -12.37 37.80
C ILE A 20 5.39 -12.24 36.45
N ARG A 21 5.36 -13.32 35.65
CA ARG A 21 4.64 -13.34 34.35
C ARG A 21 3.12 -13.30 34.49
N ARG A 22 2.56 -13.82 35.57
CA ARG A 22 1.11 -13.77 35.84
C ARG A 22 0.70 -12.36 36.27
N ALA A 23 1.47 -11.73 37.15
CA ALA A 23 1.24 -10.37 37.61
C ALA A 23 1.33 -9.35 36.48
N TYR A 24 2.36 -9.44 35.63
CA TYR A 24 2.49 -8.60 34.43
C TYR A 24 1.28 -8.70 33.51
N ARG A 25 0.83 -9.92 33.16
CA ARG A 25 -0.36 -10.11 32.31
C ARG A 25 -1.61 -9.50 32.94
N ASN A 26 -1.81 -9.66 34.25
CA ASN A 26 -2.97 -9.11 34.94
C ASN A 26 -2.95 -7.57 34.99
N LEU A 27 -1.77 -6.95 35.11
CA LEU A 27 -1.62 -5.50 35.11
C LEU A 27 -1.81 -4.91 33.71
N VAL A 28 -1.23 -5.53 32.68
CA VAL A 28 -1.43 -5.15 31.27
C VAL A 28 -2.92 -5.24 30.88
N LEU A 29 -3.60 -6.31 31.29
CA LEU A 29 -5.04 -6.48 31.02
C LEU A 29 -5.91 -5.41 31.69
N LYS A 30 -5.47 -4.86 32.83
CA LYS A 30 -6.16 -3.77 33.53
C LYS A 30 -5.91 -2.39 32.90
N LEU A 31 -4.83 -2.23 32.14
CA LEU A 31 -4.38 -0.97 31.54
C LEU A 31 -4.76 -0.80 30.07
N HIS A 32 -5.60 -1.69 29.50
CA HIS A 32 -6.03 -1.57 28.11
C HIS A 32 -6.72 -0.24 27.79
N SER A 33 -6.37 0.35 26.63
CA SER A 33 -6.83 1.65 26.13
C SER A 33 -8.35 1.79 25.98
N ASP A 34 -9.08 0.67 25.82
CA ASP A 34 -10.55 0.66 25.76
C ASP A 34 -11.21 1.02 27.11
N ARG A 35 -10.43 1.20 28.18
CA ARG A 35 -10.88 1.61 29.52
C ARG A 35 -10.15 2.86 30.07
N GLY A 36 -9.43 3.60 29.24
CA GLY A 36 -8.77 4.86 29.62
C GLY A 36 -7.48 4.70 30.43
N GLY A 37 -6.65 3.69 30.13
CA GLY A 37 -5.37 3.45 30.79
C GLY A 37 -4.28 4.49 30.46
N ASP A 38 -3.37 4.73 31.42
CA ASP A 38 -2.24 5.65 31.32
C ASP A 38 -1.02 4.98 30.64
N ASP A 39 -0.64 5.51 29.47
CA ASP A 39 0.49 5.04 28.65
C ASP A 39 1.84 5.09 29.40
N GLU A 40 2.00 5.97 30.39
CA GLU A 40 3.21 6.05 31.19
C GLU A 40 3.29 4.89 32.19
N GLN A 41 2.17 4.53 32.81
CA GLN A 41 2.10 3.38 33.73
C GLN A 41 2.38 2.06 33.01
N PHE A 42 1.89 1.92 31.77
CA PHE A 42 2.18 0.74 30.96
C PHE A 42 3.69 0.58 30.72
N LYS A 43 4.38 1.67 30.38
CA LYS A 43 5.84 1.68 30.17
C LYS A 43 6.61 1.32 31.44
N ILE A 44 6.15 1.79 32.60
CA ILE A 44 6.76 1.48 33.91
C ILE A 44 6.61 -0.01 34.24
N ILE A 45 5.41 -0.57 34.05
CA ILE A 45 5.11 -1.99 34.32
C ILE A 45 5.85 -2.93 33.37
N GLN A 46 5.98 -2.56 32.09
CA GLN A 46 6.76 -3.33 31.13
C GLN A 46 8.23 -3.39 31.52
N ARG A 47 8.84 -2.26 31.90
CA ARG A 47 10.24 -2.21 32.32
C ARG A 47 10.48 -3.02 33.59
N ALA A 48 9.63 -2.90 34.60
CA ALA A 48 9.75 -3.68 35.83
C ALA A 48 9.68 -5.19 35.57
N TYR A 49 8.84 -5.63 34.63
CA TYR A 49 8.79 -7.03 34.20
C TYR A 49 10.07 -7.51 33.51
N GLU A 50 10.62 -6.71 32.62
CA GLU A 50 11.88 -7.03 31.92
C GLU A 50 13.06 -7.08 32.89
N ASP A 51 13.16 -6.12 33.81
CA ASP A 51 14.20 -6.06 34.84
C ASP A 51 14.14 -7.27 35.78
N LEU A 52 12.94 -7.67 36.23
CA LEU A 52 12.76 -8.86 37.06
C LEU A 52 13.07 -10.16 36.31
N ARG A 53 12.85 -10.20 35.00
CA ARG A 53 13.26 -11.35 34.17
C ARG A 53 14.78 -11.50 34.12
N LEU A 54 15.51 -10.38 34.21
CA LEU A 54 16.97 -10.32 34.27
C LEU A 54 17.51 -10.42 35.72
N GLY A 55 16.64 -10.57 36.72
CA GLY A 55 17.02 -10.68 38.13
C GLY A 55 17.30 -9.34 38.82
N LYS A 56 16.95 -8.21 38.20
CA LYS A 56 17.19 -6.86 38.75
C LYS A 56 16.04 -6.43 39.67
N LYS A 57 16.37 -6.20 40.96
CA LYS A 57 15.38 -5.88 42.02
C LYS A 57 14.84 -4.44 41.95
N TYR A 58 15.65 -3.49 41.49
CA TYR A 58 15.28 -2.06 41.41
C TYR A 58 15.39 -1.55 39.97
N PRO A 59 14.56 -0.56 39.57
CA PRO A 59 14.69 0.10 38.28
C PRO A 59 16.07 0.74 38.11
N ASP A 60 16.49 0.95 36.86
CA ASP A 60 17.71 1.71 36.56
C ASP A 60 17.69 3.09 37.25
N THR A 61 18.80 3.47 37.89
CA THR A 61 19.01 4.82 38.47
C THR A 61 19.08 5.88 37.36
N SER A 62 18.92 7.17 37.67
CA SER A 62 19.02 8.23 36.66
C SER A 62 20.35 8.22 35.91
N ASP A 63 21.43 7.82 36.56
CA ASP A 63 22.76 7.76 35.95
C ASP A 63 22.98 6.45 35.17
N GLU A 64 22.48 5.31 35.64
CA GLU A 64 22.44 4.06 34.85
C GLU A 64 21.55 4.22 33.61
N ARG A 65 20.43 4.95 33.73
CA ARG A 65 19.58 5.33 32.59
C ARG A 65 20.35 6.20 31.62
N LYS A 66 21.13 7.18 32.11
CA LYS A 66 21.99 8.02 31.27
C LYS A 66 23.15 7.22 30.66
N GLU A 67 23.68 6.20 31.32
CA GLU A 67 24.81 5.41 30.83
C GLU A 67 24.38 4.33 29.82
N LYS A 68 23.26 3.64 30.08
CA LYS A 68 22.57 2.84 29.05
C LYS A 68 22.08 3.71 27.91
N ALA A 69 21.60 4.92 28.20
CA ALA A 69 21.33 5.90 27.15
C ALA A 69 22.61 6.33 26.44
N LYS A 70 23.79 6.44 27.07
CA LYS A 70 25.05 6.77 26.35
C LYS A 70 25.49 5.70 25.34
N PHE A 71 25.11 4.43 25.53
CA PHE A 71 25.30 3.35 24.54
C PHE A 71 24.12 3.20 23.56
N TYR A 72 23.02 3.92 23.80
CA TYR A 72 21.79 3.98 23.00
C TYR A 72 21.30 5.43 22.88
N SER A 73 22.23 6.36 22.58
CA SER A 73 21.96 7.79 22.37
C SER A 73 22.23 8.15 20.92
N GLY A 74 21.60 7.42 20.02
CA GLY A 74 21.27 7.93 18.70
C GLY A 74 19.77 8.23 18.69
N ASP A 75 19.39 9.46 18.36
CA ASP A 75 17.99 9.85 18.24
C ASP A 75 17.16 8.86 17.41
N LEU A 76 16.12 8.30 18.06
CA LEU A 76 14.70 8.09 17.67
C LEU A 76 14.26 7.76 16.23
N ASP A 77 15.17 7.45 15.31
CA ASP A 77 14.82 7.08 13.94
C ASP A 77 15.95 6.25 13.29
N ALA A 78 17.21 6.56 13.60
CA ALA A 78 18.38 5.88 13.04
C ALA A 78 18.51 4.42 13.53
N ASP A 79 18.30 4.17 14.82
CA ASP A 79 18.40 2.82 15.38
C ASP A 79 17.22 1.93 14.95
N GLN A 80 16.01 2.50 14.88
CA GLN A 80 14.84 1.81 14.32
C GLN A 80 15.06 1.50 12.83
N ARG A 81 15.68 2.41 12.07
CA ARG A 81 16.07 2.17 10.67
C ARG A 81 17.11 1.05 10.56
N ARG A 82 18.16 1.04 11.40
CA ARG A 82 19.16 -0.03 11.44
C ARG A 82 18.52 -1.38 11.77
N LYS A 83 17.65 -1.43 12.78
CA LYS A 83 16.90 -2.63 13.15
C LYS A 83 16.02 -3.13 12.00
N ASN A 84 15.22 -2.26 11.40
CA ASN A 84 14.36 -2.61 10.28
C ASN A 84 15.19 -3.09 9.06
N LEU A 85 16.36 -2.48 8.82
CA LEU A 85 17.25 -2.90 7.75
C LEU A 85 17.79 -4.31 7.96
N LEU A 86 18.25 -4.64 9.17
CA LEU A 86 18.72 -5.98 9.52
C LEU A 86 17.61 -7.02 9.38
N LEU A 87 16.42 -6.72 9.91
CA LEU A 87 15.28 -7.62 9.78
C LEU A 87 14.82 -7.81 8.32
N SER A 88 15.00 -6.79 7.46
CA SER A 88 14.73 -6.89 6.00
C SER A 88 15.65 -7.90 5.34
N GLN A 89 16.91 -7.93 5.76
CA GLN A 89 17.90 -8.86 5.23
C GLN A 89 17.54 -10.31 5.59
N ASP A 90 17.10 -10.55 6.83
CA ASP A 90 16.71 -11.88 7.28
C ASP A 90 15.45 -12.37 6.56
N ILE A 91 14.42 -11.53 6.46
CA ILE A 91 13.19 -11.88 5.72
C ILE A 91 13.47 -12.08 4.24
N SER A 92 14.30 -11.26 3.61
CA SER A 92 14.67 -11.42 2.21
C SER A 92 15.30 -12.81 1.96
N ARG A 93 16.14 -13.29 2.89
CA ARG A 93 16.70 -14.64 2.83
C ARG A 93 15.63 -15.71 3.00
N GLU A 94 14.73 -15.54 3.96
CA GLU A 94 13.59 -16.43 4.17
C GLU A 94 12.68 -16.52 2.93
N MET A 95 12.44 -15.40 2.23
CA MET A 95 11.64 -15.39 0.99
C MET A 95 12.33 -16.10 -0.16
N LYS A 96 13.66 -16.02 -0.25
CA LYS A 96 14.42 -16.84 -1.20
C LYS A 96 14.26 -18.33 -0.88
N THR A 97 14.36 -18.72 0.39
CA THR A 97 14.11 -20.10 0.82
C THR A 97 12.68 -20.54 0.50
N ALA A 98 11.68 -19.66 0.70
CA ALA A 98 10.29 -19.92 0.37
C ALA A 98 10.08 -20.15 -1.14
N GLN A 99 10.73 -19.32 -1.97
CA GLN A 99 10.72 -19.48 -3.42
C GLN A 99 11.33 -20.82 -3.86
N GLU A 100 12.50 -21.17 -3.34
CA GLU A 100 13.17 -22.44 -3.66
C GLU A 100 12.34 -23.65 -3.22
N TRP A 101 11.73 -23.58 -2.03
CA TRP A 101 10.80 -24.59 -1.52
C TRP A 101 9.58 -24.76 -2.43
N ALA A 102 8.93 -23.66 -2.81
CA ALA A 102 7.76 -23.70 -3.69
C ALA A 102 8.11 -24.21 -5.09
N ALA A 103 9.28 -23.84 -5.61
CA ALA A 103 9.79 -24.33 -6.89
C ALA A 103 10.11 -25.84 -6.84
N ALA A 104 10.67 -26.34 -5.73
CA ALA A 104 10.90 -27.77 -5.53
C ALA A 104 9.58 -28.57 -5.54
N LEU A 105 8.55 -28.07 -4.85
CA LEU A 105 7.21 -28.68 -4.86
C LEU A 105 6.59 -28.69 -6.26
N ASN A 106 6.75 -27.61 -7.03
CA ASN A 106 6.29 -27.57 -8.42
C ASN A 106 7.00 -28.61 -9.30
N ARG A 107 8.33 -28.76 -9.17
CA ARG A 107 9.10 -29.77 -9.94
C ARG A 107 8.72 -31.20 -9.58
N ALA A 108 8.46 -31.46 -8.30
CA ALA A 108 8.05 -32.78 -7.82
C ALA A 108 6.54 -33.04 -8.00
N ASN A 109 5.78 -32.07 -8.49
CA ASN A 109 4.31 -32.06 -8.49
C ASN A 109 3.69 -32.42 -7.11
N ALA A 110 4.39 -32.05 -6.03
CA ALA A 110 4.02 -32.39 -4.66
C ALA A 110 3.28 -31.23 -4.00
N THR A 111 2.40 -31.50 -3.04
CA THR A 111 1.81 -30.48 -2.16
C THR A 111 2.66 -30.29 -0.90
N GLY A 112 2.49 -29.15 -0.23
CA GLY A 112 3.16 -28.94 1.05
C GLY A 112 2.77 -27.64 1.70
N GLN A 113 2.99 -27.56 3.01
CA GLN A 113 2.75 -26.38 3.82
C GLN A 113 3.99 -26.10 4.68
N ARG A 114 4.37 -24.83 4.82
CA ARG A 114 5.53 -24.41 5.62
C ARG A 114 5.39 -22.97 6.10
N LEU A 115 5.87 -22.71 7.31
CA LEU A 115 6.01 -21.36 7.86
C LEU A 115 7.35 -20.75 7.45
N PHE A 116 7.32 -19.49 7.03
CA PHE A 116 8.49 -18.66 6.70
C PHE A 116 8.40 -17.31 7.43
N GLY A 117 9.48 -16.53 7.40
CA GLY A 117 9.53 -15.18 8.00
C GLY A 117 10.17 -15.18 9.39
N SER A 118 9.88 -14.16 10.19
CA SER A 118 10.53 -13.96 11.50
C SER A 118 9.52 -13.79 12.64
N LYS A 119 9.96 -14.03 13.88
CA LYS A 119 9.10 -13.81 15.05
C LYS A 119 8.86 -12.31 15.31
N GLU A 120 9.79 -11.47 14.86
CA GLU A 120 9.82 -10.04 15.10
C GLU A 120 8.94 -9.24 14.14
N LEU A 121 8.82 -9.67 12.88
CA LEU A 121 8.08 -8.96 11.83
C LEU A 121 6.88 -9.73 11.30
N GLY A 122 6.71 -10.98 11.73
CA GLY A 122 5.58 -11.82 11.37
C GLY A 122 6.02 -13.08 10.63
N GLN A 123 5.34 -14.18 10.94
CA GLN A 123 5.43 -15.43 10.21
C GLN A 123 4.37 -15.46 9.13
N MET A 124 4.69 -16.12 8.02
CA MET A 124 3.79 -16.36 6.91
C MET A 124 3.66 -17.86 6.69
N GLU A 125 2.42 -18.31 6.54
CA GLU A 125 2.09 -19.67 6.19
C GLU A 125 1.95 -19.79 4.67
N PHE A 126 2.82 -20.58 4.08
CA PHE A 126 2.78 -20.90 2.66
C PHE A 126 2.23 -22.31 2.51
N GLU A 127 1.31 -22.51 1.59
CA GLU A 127 0.79 -23.83 1.24
C GLU A 127 0.62 -23.94 -0.27
N ARG A 128 1.34 -24.90 -0.88
CA ARG A 128 1.19 -25.24 -2.30
C ARG A 128 0.11 -26.32 -2.43
N LYS A 129 -0.99 -25.94 -3.07
CA LYS A 129 -2.16 -26.78 -3.34
C LYS A 129 -1.93 -27.73 -4.51
N ILE A 130 -2.74 -28.79 -4.61
CA ILE A 130 -2.68 -29.76 -5.71
C ILE A 130 -2.88 -29.12 -7.09
N THR A 131 -3.59 -27.99 -7.15
CA THR A 131 -3.81 -27.18 -8.36
C THR A 131 -2.60 -26.37 -8.81
N ASN A 132 -1.46 -26.48 -8.12
CA ASN A 132 -0.32 -25.55 -8.20
C ASN A 132 -0.60 -24.13 -7.67
N THR A 133 -1.78 -23.84 -7.13
CA THR A 133 -2.01 -22.56 -6.47
C THR A 133 -1.19 -22.47 -5.19
N LEU A 134 -0.51 -21.36 -4.97
CA LEU A 134 0.14 -21.08 -3.70
C LEU A 134 -0.76 -20.18 -2.85
N THR A 135 -1.10 -20.65 -1.66
CA THR A 135 -1.78 -19.82 -0.66
C THR A 135 -0.75 -19.25 0.32
N ILE A 136 -0.83 -17.95 0.58
CA ILE A 136 0.03 -17.25 1.54
C ILE A 136 -0.85 -16.58 2.60
N LYS A 137 -0.63 -16.86 3.87
CA LYS A 137 -1.32 -16.19 4.97
C LYS A 137 -0.33 -15.48 5.87
N GLY A 138 -0.60 -14.23 6.20
CA GLY A 138 0.26 -13.39 7.03
C GLY A 138 0.75 -12.15 6.29
N LYS A 139 1.49 -11.31 6.99
CA LYS A 139 2.03 -10.07 6.43
C LYS A 139 3.29 -10.35 5.62
N PHE A 140 3.30 -9.99 4.34
CA PHE A 140 4.49 -10.05 3.50
C PHE A 140 5.26 -8.74 3.62
N TRP A 141 6.52 -8.77 4.05
CA TRP A 141 7.21 -7.54 4.45
C TRP A 141 8.47 -7.19 3.68
N ALA A 142 9.21 -8.16 3.13
CA ALA A 142 10.46 -7.89 2.44
C ALA A 142 10.82 -9.02 1.48
N GLY A 143 11.71 -8.73 0.55
CA GLY A 143 12.34 -9.71 -0.32
C GLY A 143 11.65 -9.94 -1.66
N ASN A 144 12.43 -10.48 -2.58
CA ASN A 144 11.92 -10.90 -3.88
C ASN A 144 11.34 -12.31 -3.77
N PHE A 145 10.21 -12.51 -4.41
CA PHE A 145 9.54 -13.80 -4.47
C PHE A 145 8.95 -14.01 -5.86
N ARG A 146 9.47 -15.00 -6.57
CA ARG A 146 8.97 -15.41 -7.89
C ARG A 146 8.23 -16.73 -7.78
N TYR A 147 7.07 -16.81 -8.42
CA TYR A 147 6.30 -18.04 -8.48
C TYR A 147 5.61 -18.22 -9.82
N ASP A 148 5.53 -19.46 -10.29
CA ASP A 148 5.06 -19.74 -11.65
C ASP A 148 3.56 -20.04 -11.73
N ASN A 149 2.76 -19.89 -10.69
CA ASN A 149 1.35 -20.28 -10.73
C ASN A 149 0.50 -19.26 -9.95
N PRO A 150 -0.85 -19.37 -9.96
CA PRO A 150 -1.70 -18.45 -9.22
C PRO A 150 -1.33 -18.37 -7.73
N VAL A 151 -1.44 -17.17 -7.16
CA VAL A 151 -1.24 -16.92 -5.73
C VAL A 151 -2.52 -16.35 -5.13
N MET A 152 -2.92 -16.92 -4.00
CA MET A 152 -4.02 -16.44 -3.17
C MET A 152 -3.45 -15.99 -1.82
N MET A 153 -3.68 -14.75 -1.42
CA MET A 153 -3.06 -14.18 -0.23
C MET A 153 -4.08 -13.62 0.77
N TRP A 154 -3.82 -13.84 2.06
CA TRP A 154 -4.50 -13.19 3.18
C TRP A 154 -3.48 -12.39 3.99
N GLY A 155 -3.62 -11.07 4.02
CA GLY A 155 -2.75 -10.17 4.76
C GLY A 155 -2.22 -9.02 3.91
N SER A 156 -1.64 -8.02 4.58
CA SER A 156 -1.03 -6.86 3.92
C SER A 156 0.36 -7.16 3.36
N ILE A 157 0.77 -6.37 2.38
CA ILE A 157 2.10 -6.41 1.77
C ILE A 157 2.78 -5.07 2.02
N THR A 158 3.97 -5.10 2.58
CA THR A 158 4.80 -3.92 2.80
C THR A 158 6.15 -4.13 2.15
N SER A 159 6.80 -3.05 1.72
CA SER A 159 8.20 -3.06 1.31
C SER A 159 9.04 -2.18 2.25
N PRO A 160 10.27 -2.60 2.61
CA PRO A 160 11.16 -1.79 3.43
C PRO A 160 11.77 -0.68 2.58
N TYR A 161 11.03 0.40 2.36
CA TYR A 161 11.44 1.55 1.52
C TYR A 161 12.79 2.16 1.93
N ILE A 162 13.16 2.06 3.20
CA ILE A 162 14.43 2.55 3.73
C ILE A 162 15.64 1.71 3.31
N SER A 163 15.43 0.50 2.76
CA SER A 163 16.54 -0.38 2.39
C SER A 163 17.22 0.11 1.11
N PRO A 164 18.54 0.33 1.11
CA PRO A 164 19.27 0.71 -0.10
C PRO A 164 19.43 -0.47 -1.08
N TYR A 165 19.16 -1.70 -0.63
CA TYR A 165 19.37 -2.91 -1.43
C TYR A 165 18.06 -3.40 -2.06
N GLU A 166 18.02 -3.46 -3.39
CA GLU A 166 16.81 -3.87 -4.11
C GLU A 166 16.34 -5.28 -3.73
N LYS A 167 17.26 -6.21 -3.47
CA LYS A 167 16.94 -7.57 -3.01
C LYS A 167 16.15 -7.65 -1.70
N HIS A 168 16.19 -6.59 -0.88
CA HIS A 168 15.41 -6.51 0.36
C HIS A 168 14.03 -5.91 0.13
N LYS A 169 13.84 -5.15 -0.95
CA LYS A 169 12.54 -4.58 -1.28
C LYS A 169 11.59 -5.69 -1.67
N THR A 170 10.31 -5.48 -1.41
CA THR A 170 9.29 -6.46 -1.75
C THR A 170 9.01 -6.42 -3.24
N HIS A 171 9.38 -7.48 -3.95
CA HIS A 171 8.99 -7.72 -5.34
C HIS A 171 8.40 -9.11 -5.49
N ILE A 172 7.08 -9.17 -5.68
CA ILE A 172 6.38 -10.42 -5.97
C ILE A 172 6.19 -10.52 -7.48
N HIS A 173 6.67 -11.60 -8.10
CA HIS A 173 6.61 -11.81 -9.54
C HIS A 173 5.95 -13.15 -9.89
N LEU A 174 4.79 -13.09 -10.54
CA LEU A 174 4.12 -14.24 -11.11
C LEU A 174 4.30 -14.30 -12.62
N THR A 175 4.69 -15.46 -13.15
CA THR A 175 4.85 -15.64 -14.60
C THR A 175 3.54 -16.05 -15.28
N LYS A 176 2.65 -16.76 -14.58
CA LYS A 176 1.32 -17.13 -15.05
C LYS A 176 0.32 -17.24 -13.90
N GLY A 177 -0.93 -16.97 -14.22
CA GLY A 177 -2.04 -17.06 -13.28
C GLY A 177 -2.25 -15.79 -12.47
N ASN A 178 -3.35 -15.76 -11.72
CA ASN A 178 -3.80 -14.55 -11.05
C ASN A 178 -3.13 -14.38 -9.68
N PHE A 179 -2.90 -13.12 -9.30
CA PHE A 179 -2.56 -12.74 -7.93
C PHE A 179 -3.79 -12.16 -7.25
N ARG A 180 -4.33 -12.85 -6.25
CA ARG A 180 -5.57 -12.42 -5.57
C ARG A 180 -5.36 -12.31 -4.07
N MET A 181 -5.69 -11.16 -3.51
CA MET A 181 -5.84 -10.96 -2.08
C MET A 181 -7.29 -11.20 -1.68
N ILE A 182 -7.53 -12.08 -0.73
CA ILE A 182 -8.87 -12.53 -0.36
C ILE A 182 -9.50 -11.59 0.66
N ASP A 183 -10.75 -11.19 0.39
CA ASP A 183 -11.54 -10.27 1.20
C ASP A 183 -10.77 -8.98 1.54
N SER A 184 -9.92 -8.53 0.61
CA SER A 184 -8.90 -7.52 0.85
C SER A 184 -9.49 -6.17 1.28
N LEU A 185 -10.56 -5.71 0.62
CA LEU A 185 -11.25 -4.47 0.96
C LEU A 185 -11.97 -4.55 2.31
N ARG A 186 -12.64 -5.66 2.57
CA ARG A 186 -13.35 -5.91 3.84
C ARG A 186 -12.38 -5.92 5.02
N ASN A 187 -11.23 -6.55 4.84
CA ASN A 187 -10.20 -6.66 5.87
C ASN A 187 -9.20 -5.50 5.86
N LYS A 188 -9.36 -4.52 4.96
CA LYS A 188 -8.47 -3.36 4.80
C LYS A 188 -7.00 -3.78 4.64
N TYR A 189 -6.76 -4.82 3.85
CA TYR A 189 -5.39 -5.17 3.49
C TYR A 189 -4.82 -4.14 2.53
N ASP A 190 -3.58 -3.76 2.80
CA ASP A 190 -2.89 -2.70 2.06
C ASP A 190 -1.62 -3.26 1.40
N ILE A 191 -1.28 -2.71 0.24
CA ILE A 191 0.02 -2.85 -0.42
C ILE A 191 0.76 -1.53 -0.28
N ASP A 192 1.86 -1.49 0.46
CA ASP A 192 2.53 -0.23 0.80
C ASP A 192 4.07 -0.27 0.80
N GLY A 193 4.66 0.89 1.10
CA GLY A 193 6.10 1.03 1.29
C GLY A 193 6.93 0.90 0.00
N GLY A 194 6.33 1.09 -1.17
CA GLY A 194 7.03 0.91 -2.45
C GLY A 194 7.16 -0.57 -2.85
N ALA A 195 6.19 -1.40 -2.47
CA ALA A 195 6.12 -2.78 -2.91
C ALA A 195 5.81 -2.86 -4.40
N LYS A 196 6.42 -3.85 -5.07
CA LYS A 196 6.20 -4.14 -6.49
C LYS A 196 5.54 -5.49 -6.63
N ILE A 197 4.48 -5.56 -7.42
CA ILE A 197 3.85 -6.82 -7.82
C ILE A 197 3.76 -6.84 -9.34
N THR A 198 4.23 -7.93 -9.94
CA THR A 198 4.24 -8.14 -11.38
C THR A 198 3.57 -9.46 -11.69
N VAL A 199 2.60 -9.45 -12.62
CA VAL A 199 1.93 -10.63 -13.15
C VAL A 199 2.04 -10.59 -14.67
N ASP A 200 2.89 -11.44 -15.24
CA ASP A 200 3.18 -11.41 -16.69
C ASP A 200 1.94 -11.80 -17.52
N ASN A 201 1.26 -12.87 -17.09
CA ASN A 201 0.11 -13.48 -17.77
C ASN A 201 -0.99 -13.83 -16.77
N GLY A 202 -1.79 -12.84 -16.39
CA GLY A 202 -2.90 -13.02 -15.47
C GLY A 202 -3.40 -11.70 -14.90
N ASP A 203 -4.40 -11.80 -14.05
CA ASP A 203 -5.04 -10.67 -13.40
C ASP A 203 -4.54 -10.47 -11.97
N MET A 204 -4.69 -9.24 -11.47
CA MET A 204 -4.51 -8.88 -10.07
C MET A 204 -5.82 -8.40 -9.47
N GLU A 205 -6.15 -8.93 -8.30
CA GLU A 205 -7.25 -8.47 -7.47
C GLU A 205 -6.73 -8.24 -6.05
N VAL A 206 -6.59 -6.98 -5.66
CA VAL A 206 -5.85 -6.58 -4.45
C VAL A 206 -6.66 -5.62 -3.60
N GLY A 207 -6.15 -5.33 -2.39
CA GLY A 207 -6.77 -4.38 -1.46
C GLY A 207 -6.51 -2.92 -1.84
N ASN A 208 -6.27 -2.08 -0.85
CA ASN A 208 -5.83 -0.71 -1.13
C ASN A 208 -4.34 -0.70 -1.47
N VAL A 209 -3.91 0.32 -2.21
CA VAL A 209 -2.51 0.47 -2.62
C VAL A 209 -2.04 1.85 -2.22
N ARG A 210 -0.89 1.91 -1.56
CA ARG A 210 -0.36 3.16 -1.05
C ARG A 210 1.12 3.27 -1.37
N GLY A 211 1.52 4.44 -1.86
CA GLY A 211 2.93 4.80 -1.94
C GLY A 211 3.51 5.28 -0.62
N LYS A 212 4.75 5.76 -0.65
CA LYS A 212 5.34 6.49 0.47
C LYS A 212 6.04 7.74 -0.04
N ARG A 213 5.71 8.88 0.57
CA ARG A 213 6.48 10.12 0.45
C ARG A 213 7.26 10.35 1.73
N GLN A 214 8.52 10.72 1.61
CA GLN A 214 9.38 11.04 2.74
C GLN A 214 10.03 12.40 2.53
N ARG A 215 9.75 13.33 3.43
CA ARG A 215 10.45 14.61 3.47
C ARG A 215 11.82 14.39 4.12
N VAL A 216 12.89 14.68 3.38
CA VAL A 216 14.28 14.61 3.85
C VAL A 216 14.90 15.99 3.77
N GLN A 217 15.95 16.22 4.56
CA GLN A 217 16.75 17.43 4.44
C GLN A 217 17.39 17.49 3.05
N ASP A 218 17.53 18.69 2.51
CA ASP A 218 18.15 18.91 1.21
C ASP A 218 19.50 18.15 1.11
N PRO A 219 19.72 17.33 0.07
CA PRO A 219 20.94 16.53 -0.08
C PRO A 219 22.23 17.35 -0.12
N GLN A 220 22.15 18.65 -0.45
CA GLN A 220 23.28 19.58 -0.46
C GLN A 220 23.48 20.27 0.90
N GLY A 221 22.74 19.87 1.94
CA GLY A 221 22.88 20.37 3.30
C GLY A 221 22.36 21.80 3.50
N ARG A 222 21.62 22.35 2.54
CA ARG A 222 21.09 23.72 2.62
C ARG A 222 20.09 23.83 3.77
N VAL A 223 20.42 24.66 4.75
CA VAL A 223 19.60 24.87 5.96
C VAL A 223 18.23 25.43 5.57
N GLY A 224 17.17 24.84 6.12
CA GLY A 224 15.79 25.23 5.83
C GLY A 224 15.21 24.67 4.52
N MET A 225 16.00 23.98 3.69
CA MET A 225 15.50 23.30 2.49
C MET A 225 15.25 21.81 2.76
N SER A 226 14.16 21.30 2.19
CA SER A 226 13.78 19.89 2.27
C SER A 226 13.38 19.38 0.90
N THR A 227 13.80 18.17 0.57
CA THR A 227 13.37 17.46 -0.64
C THR A 227 12.37 16.37 -0.25
N VAL A 228 11.40 16.08 -1.12
CA VAL A 228 10.52 14.93 -0.96
C VAL A 228 11.07 13.79 -1.80
N ILE A 229 11.41 12.67 -1.16
CA ILE A 229 11.69 11.41 -1.83
C ILE A 229 10.39 10.62 -1.95
N GLU A 230 10.17 10.07 -3.14
CA GLU A 230 8.98 9.29 -3.48
C GLU A 230 9.34 7.82 -3.67
N TYR A 231 8.61 6.94 -2.98
CA TYR A 231 8.73 5.49 -3.12
C TYR A 231 7.43 4.99 -3.72
N PHE A 232 7.46 4.70 -5.02
CA PHE A 232 6.30 4.24 -5.74
C PHE A 232 6.01 2.77 -5.43
N SER A 233 4.78 2.48 -5.00
CA SER A 233 4.24 1.12 -5.05
C SER A 233 3.76 0.87 -6.48
N GLU A 234 4.09 -0.29 -7.04
CA GLU A 234 3.89 -0.57 -8.47
C GLU A 234 3.15 -1.88 -8.66
N LEU A 235 2.04 -1.84 -9.39
CA LEU A 235 1.29 -3.02 -9.81
C LEU A 235 1.31 -3.09 -11.34
N ASN A 236 1.92 -4.15 -11.87
CA ASN A 236 2.08 -4.39 -13.30
C ASN A 236 1.41 -5.71 -13.73
N ALA A 237 0.36 -5.63 -14.54
CA ALA A 237 -0.29 -6.75 -15.23
C ALA A 237 -0.51 -6.38 -16.70
N PRO A 238 0.55 -6.22 -17.51
CA PRO A 238 0.51 -5.53 -18.80
C PRO A 238 -0.51 -6.08 -19.80
N ASN A 239 -0.77 -7.39 -19.73
CA ASN A 239 -1.71 -8.11 -20.61
C ASN A 239 -3.02 -8.52 -19.89
N GLY A 240 -3.20 -8.08 -18.65
CA GLY A 240 -4.31 -8.50 -17.79
C GLY A 240 -5.03 -7.33 -17.18
N LYS A 241 -5.76 -7.64 -16.10
CA LYS A 241 -6.57 -6.68 -15.35
C LYS A 241 -5.98 -6.41 -13.97
N ILE A 242 -6.06 -5.17 -13.51
CA ILE A 242 -5.88 -4.80 -12.11
C ILE A 242 -7.22 -4.37 -11.54
N VAL A 243 -7.65 -5.01 -10.45
CA VAL A 243 -8.78 -4.59 -9.62
C VAL A 243 -8.24 -4.24 -8.24
N THR A 244 -8.46 -2.99 -7.81
CA THR A 244 -7.91 -2.46 -6.56
C THR A 244 -8.90 -1.53 -5.86
N GLY A 245 -8.71 -1.33 -4.56
CA GLY A 245 -9.50 -0.43 -3.73
C GLY A 245 -9.12 1.03 -3.87
N ASP A 246 -8.88 1.69 -2.74
CA ASP A 246 -8.34 3.05 -2.71
C ASP A 246 -6.85 3.03 -3.09
N VAL A 247 -6.45 3.94 -3.96
CA VAL A 247 -5.06 4.07 -4.41
C VAL A 247 -4.54 5.45 -4.03
N ARG A 248 -3.48 5.50 -3.22
CA ARG A 248 -3.01 6.76 -2.62
C ARG A 248 -1.51 7.02 -2.60
N ASP A 249 -1.13 8.29 -2.47
CA ASP A 249 0.23 8.82 -2.27
C ASP A 249 1.16 8.78 -3.48
N THR A 250 1.83 7.66 -3.76
CA THR A 250 2.79 7.54 -4.88
C THR A 250 2.66 6.14 -5.45
N VAL A 251 1.78 5.97 -6.44
CA VAL A 251 1.45 4.64 -6.97
C VAL A 251 1.47 4.64 -8.49
N LYS A 252 1.98 3.55 -9.07
CA LYS A 252 1.83 3.26 -10.50
C LYS A 252 1.01 1.99 -10.69
N LEU A 253 0.00 2.08 -11.54
CA LEU A 253 -0.78 0.95 -12.02
C LEU A 253 -0.56 0.83 -13.52
N ASP A 254 -0.14 -0.32 -14.02
CA ASP A 254 -0.02 -0.61 -15.45
C ASP A 254 -0.68 -1.93 -15.79
N ALA A 255 -1.72 -1.88 -16.61
CA ALA A 255 -2.42 -3.06 -17.09
C ALA A 255 -3.03 -2.84 -18.49
N ASP A 256 -3.66 -3.87 -19.06
CA ASP A 256 -4.62 -3.63 -20.15
C ASP A 256 -5.88 -2.95 -19.59
N THR A 257 -6.42 -3.51 -18.49
CA THR A 257 -7.61 -2.96 -17.83
C THR A 257 -7.32 -2.63 -16.38
N VAL A 258 -7.59 -1.39 -15.95
CA VAL A 258 -7.47 -0.95 -14.55
C VAL A 258 -8.86 -0.59 -14.02
N ILE A 259 -9.24 -1.22 -12.91
CA ILE A 259 -10.44 -0.92 -12.14
C ILE A 259 -10.04 -0.52 -10.74
N THR A 260 -10.47 0.66 -10.31
CA THR A 260 -10.13 1.24 -9.01
C THR A 260 -11.32 1.96 -8.38
N ILE A 261 -11.31 2.11 -7.05
CA ILE A 261 -12.31 2.93 -6.35
C ILE A 261 -11.88 4.39 -6.42
N ASN A 262 -10.89 4.81 -5.64
CA ASN A 262 -10.43 6.20 -5.58
C ASN A 262 -8.96 6.33 -5.98
N LEU A 263 -8.59 7.52 -6.46
CA LEU A 263 -7.22 7.87 -6.87
C LEU A 263 -6.81 9.17 -6.16
N VAL A 264 -5.89 9.12 -5.21
CA VAL A 264 -5.61 10.26 -4.32
C VAL A 264 -4.11 10.45 -4.12
N ASP A 265 -3.60 11.59 -4.54
CA ASP A 265 -2.21 12.01 -4.43
C ASP A 265 -1.24 11.18 -5.28
N ASN A 266 -0.53 11.85 -6.20
CA ASN A 266 0.51 11.38 -7.13
C ASN A 266 0.35 9.91 -7.60
N VAL A 267 -0.81 9.64 -8.19
CA VAL A 267 -1.12 8.32 -8.78
C VAL A 267 -1.01 8.38 -10.29
N LYS A 268 -0.35 7.37 -10.87
CA LYS A 268 -0.21 7.19 -12.32
C LYS A 268 -0.91 5.91 -12.73
N VAL A 269 -1.86 6.02 -13.65
CA VAL A 269 -2.66 4.89 -14.13
C VAL A 269 -2.49 4.73 -15.62
N THR A 270 -1.92 3.61 -16.05
CA THR A 270 -1.67 3.27 -17.44
C THR A 270 -2.56 2.11 -17.84
N GLY A 271 -3.31 2.26 -18.94
CA GLY A 271 -4.09 1.16 -19.49
C GLY A 271 -4.93 1.50 -20.70
N LYS A 272 -5.49 0.45 -21.32
CA LYS A 272 -6.43 0.56 -22.44
C LYS A 272 -7.84 0.81 -21.94
N ASN A 273 -8.25 0.16 -20.86
CA ASN A 273 -9.55 0.38 -20.22
C ASN A 273 -9.33 0.86 -18.78
N ILE A 274 -9.64 2.12 -18.49
CA ILE A 274 -9.49 2.69 -17.15
C ILE A 274 -10.88 3.01 -16.57
N LEU A 275 -11.25 2.32 -15.49
CA LEU A 275 -12.57 2.40 -14.88
C LEU A 275 -12.45 2.84 -13.42
N VAL A 276 -12.95 4.04 -13.10
CA VAL A 276 -12.90 4.63 -11.76
C VAL A 276 -14.30 4.63 -11.16
N TYR A 277 -14.49 3.89 -10.07
CA TYR A 277 -15.80 3.66 -9.46
C TYR A 277 -16.14 4.60 -8.30
N GLY A 278 -15.14 5.12 -7.61
CA GLY A 278 -15.30 6.09 -6.54
C GLY A 278 -15.45 7.51 -7.06
N SER A 279 -15.82 8.41 -6.16
CA SER A 279 -16.07 9.83 -6.47
C SER A 279 -14.81 10.70 -6.38
N LYS A 280 -13.68 10.17 -5.87
CA LYS A 280 -12.50 10.99 -5.53
C LYS A 280 -11.32 10.74 -6.45
N VAL A 281 -10.91 11.80 -7.15
CA VAL A 281 -9.68 11.87 -7.97
C VAL A 281 -8.98 13.20 -7.68
N THR A 282 -7.72 13.22 -7.23
CA THR A 282 -7.02 14.49 -6.93
C THR A 282 -6.32 15.09 -8.14
N TYR A 283 -5.82 16.32 -8.00
CA TYR A 283 -5.24 17.13 -9.08
C TYR A 283 -3.94 16.57 -9.67
N ASP A 284 -3.22 15.78 -8.90
CA ASP A 284 -1.93 15.17 -9.22
C ASP A 284 -2.06 13.72 -9.71
N VAL A 285 -3.27 13.33 -10.12
CA VAL A 285 -3.51 12.04 -10.79
C VAL A 285 -3.30 12.20 -12.30
N GLU A 286 -2.52 11.29 -12.87
CA GLU A 286 -2.26 11.19 -14.30
C GLU A 286 -2.74 9.86 -14.86
N PHE A 287 -3.53 9.93 -15.92
CA PHE A 287 -3.96 8.78 -16.71
C PHE A 287 -3.14 8.71 -17.98
N PHE A 288 -2.67 7.52 -18.36
CA PHE A 288 -1.97 7.23 -19.61
C PHE A 288 -2.83 6.24 -20.40
N LEU A 289 -3.63 6.78 -21.32
CA LEU A 289 -4.61 6.02 -22.07
C LEU A 289 -3.95 5.42 -23.34
N LYS A 290 -3.96 4.09 -23.42
CA LYS A 290 -3.43 3.35 -24.57
C LYS A 290 -4.33 3.54 -25.80
N LYS A 291 -3.77 3.44 -27.02
CA LYS A 291 -4.50 3.58 -28.28
C LYS A 291 -5.71 2.62 -28.33
N ASP A 292 -6.79 3.09 -28.96
CA ASP A 292 -8.09 2.39 -29.05
C ASP A 292 -8.73 2.10 -27.67
N GLY A 293 -8.26 2.80 -26.63
CA GLY A 293 -8.72 2.66 -25.26
C GLY A 293 -9.88 3.58 -24.89
N LYS A 294 -10.35 3.43 -23.65
CA LYS A 294 -11.34 4.31 -23.02
C LYS A 294 -11.07 4.51 -21.54
N ILE A 295 -11.52 5.67 -21.04
CA ILE A 295 -11.61 5.97 -19.62
C ILE A 295 -13.07 6.26 -19.24
N ARG A 296 -13.51 5.78 -18.07
CA ARG A 296 -14.84 6.09 -17.52
C ARG A 296 -14.78 6.32 -16.02
N PHE A 297 -15.53 7.32 -15.59
CA PHE A 297 -15.82 7.64 -14.21
C PHE A 297 -17.27 7.26 -13.92
N TYR A 298 -17.51 6.45 -12.90
CA TYR A 298 -18.85 5.98 -12.52
C TYR A 298 -19.47 6.79 -11.38
N ASP A 299 -18.87 7.92 -11.01
CA ASP A 299 -19.44 8.84 -10.01
C ASP A 299 -20.88 9.21 -10.39
N GLN A 300 -21.83 8.86 -9.52
CA GLN A 300 -23.25 9.19 -9.72
C GLN A 300 -23.57 10.62 -9.31
N GLY A 301 -22.64 11.30 -8.63
CA GLY A 301 -22.76 12.67 -8.19
C GLY A 301 -22.45 13.69 -9.30
N SER A 302 -22.05 14.88 -8.84
CA SER A 302 -21.70 15.99 -9.72
C SER A 302 -20.31 15.86 -10.35
N GLY A 303 -19.49 14.88 -9.95
CA GLY A 303 -18.08 14.81 -10.29
C GLY A 303 -17.25 15.91 -9.63
N PHE A 304 -17.74 16.54 -8.56
CA PHE A 304 -17.06 17.65 -7.88
C PHE A 304 -15.71 17.22 -7.29
N ASP A 305 -15.67 16.06 -6.63
CA ASP A 305 -14.47 15.49 -6.01
C ASP A 305 -13.48 14.85 -7.00
N ILE A 306 -13.81 14.87 -8.29
CA ILE A 306 -12.89 14.51 -9.36
C ILE A 306 -12.19 15.80 -9.80
N SER A 307 -10.90 15.95 -9.55
CA SER A 307 -10.20 17.21 -9.78
C SER A 307 -10.21 17.63 -11.24
N ASP A 308 -10.44 18.92 -11.45
CA ASP A 308 -10.37 19.57 -12.75
C ASP A 308 -8.97 19.53 -13.38
N ASP A 309 -7.93 19.45 -12.55
CA ASP A 309 -6.53 19.55 -12.97
C ASP A 309 -5.86 18.20 -13.21
N ALA A 310 -6.53 17.09 -12.87
CA ALA A 310 -6.09 15.77 -13.29
C ALA A 310 -6.00 15.68 -14.83
N ILE A 311 -5.05 14.87 -15.32
CA ILE A 311 -4.66 14.86 -16.73
C ILE A 311 -4.87 13.49 -17.35
N VAL A 312 -5.42 13.44 -18.55
CA VAL A 312 -5.37 12.27 -19.43
C VAL A 312 -4.34 12.52 -20.52
N ASN A 313 -3.29 11.71 -20.53
CA ASN A 313 -2.25 11.64 -21.53
C ASN A 313 -2.60 10.52 -22.54
N LEU A 314 -2.60 10.84 -23.82
CA LEU A 314 -2.72 9.85 -24.90
C LEU A 314 -1.33 9.39 -25.33
N GLU A 315 -1.22 8.16 -25.84
CA GLU A 315 0.03 7.61 -26.39
C GLU A 315 0.69 8.47 -27.47
N ASN A 316 -0.08 9.24 -28.24
CA ASN A 316 0.45 10.13 -29.28
C ASN A 316 1.00 11.47 -28.72
N GLY A 317 1.06 11.61 -27.39
CA GLY A 317 1.57 12.80 -26.70
C GLY A 317 0.52 13.88 -26.44
N LYS A 318 -0.70 13.75 -26.98
CA LYS A 318 -1.79 14.71 -26.70
C LYS A 318 -2.23 14.61 -25.25
N LYS A 319 -2.55 15.75 -24.65
CA LYS A 319 -3.01 15.83 -23.26
C LYS A 319 -4.34 16.56 -23.17
N ILE A 320 -5.19 16.15 -22.24
CA ILE A 320 -6.43 16.85 -21.90
C ILE A 320 -6.61 16.89 -20.39
N LYS A 321 -7.11 18.01 -19.87
CA LYS A 321 -7.50 18.12 -18.46
C LYS A 321 -8.89 17.56 -18.25
N ILE A 322 -9.13 16.95 -17.09
CA ILE A 322 -10.45 16.47 -16.68
C ILE A 322 -11.51 17.58 -16.73
N ARG A 323 -11.15 18.84 -16.41
CA ARG A 323 -12.05 20.01 -16.56
C ARG A 323 -12.71 20.09 -17.93
N ASP A 324 -11.97 19.80 -19.00
CA ASP A 324 -12.48 19.90 -20.37
C ASP A 324 -13.48 18.79 -20.68
N LEU A 325 -13.28 17.60 -20.11
CA LEU A 325 -14.20 16.47 -20.22
C LEU A 325 -15.47 16.69 -19.39
N LYS A 326 -15.36 17.34 -18.22
CA LYS A 326 -16.54 17.78 -17.44
C LYS A 326 -17.37 18.81 -18.18
N ARG A 327 -16.74 19.78 -18.84
CA ARG A 327 -17.44 20.77 -19.70
C ARG A 327 -18.21 20.09 -20.85
N ASP A 328 -17.80 18.90 -21.24
CA ASP A 328 -18.47 18.08 -22.26
C ASP A 328 -19.55 17.16 -21.69
N LYS A 329 -19.79 17.24 -20.37
CA LYS A 329 -20.76 16.43 -19.63
C LYS A 329 -20.51 14.93 -19.76
N LEU A 330 -19.24 14.53 -19.75
CA LEU A 330 -18.82 13.13 -19.90
C LEU A 330 -18.53 12.41 -18.58
N ILE A 331 -18.42 13.14 -17.46
CA ILE A 331 -17.94 12.60 -16.18
C ILE A 331 -19.04 12.54 -15.11
N SER A 332 -19.84 13.60 -14.98
CA SER A 332 -20.90 13.69 -13.96
C SER A 332 -22.08 12.76 -14.26
N LEU A 333 -22.87 12.42 -13.24
CA LEU A 333 -24.13 11.66 -13.34
C LEU A 333 -23.97 10.27 -13.99
N GLY A 334 -22.99 9.51 -13.50
CA GLY A 334 -22.70 8.13 -13.92
C GLY A 334 -21.76 8.01 -15.14
N GLY A 335 -21.36 9.16 -15.69
CA GLY A 335 -20.36 9.30 -16.74
C GLY A 335 -20.66 8.54 -18.04
N LYS A 336 -19.82 8.76 -19.04
CA LYS A 336 -19.83 8.02 -20.31
C LYS A 336 -18.45 7.44 -20.57
N ASP A 337 -18.39 6.45 -21.45
CA ASP A 337 -17.12 5.99 -21.99
C ASP A 337 -16.48 7.14 -22.79
N ILE A 338 -15.29 7.57 -22.37
CA ILE A 338 -14.49 8.60 -23.04
C ILE A 338 -13.40 7.88 -23.82
N THR A 339 -13.58 7.75 -25.14
CA THR A 339 -12.66 7.02 -25.99
C THR A 339 -11.40 7.83 -26.30
N TYR A 340 -10.32 7.10 -26.60
CA TYR A 340 -9.08 7.68 -27.11
C TYR A 340 -9.33 8.61 -28.30
N ASP A 341 -10.10 8.15 -29.29
CA ASP A 341 -10.39 8.90 -30.51
C ASP A 341 -11.19 10.16 -30.25
N TYR A 342 -12.15 10.12 -29.31
CA TYR A 342 -12.88 11.32 -28.91
C TYR A 342 -11.93 12.39 -28.37
N ILE A 343 -11.01 12.02 -27.47
CA ILE A 343 -10.02 12.96 -26.92
C ILE A 343 -9.09 13.48 -28.03
N ASN A 344 -8.68 12.58 -28.92
CA ASN A 344 -7.78 12.89 -30.02
C ASN A 344 -8.40 13.88 -31.04
N ASP A 345 -9.69 13.73 -31.36
CA ASP A 345 -10.38 14.57 -32.36
C ASP A 345 -11.35 15.62 -31.77
N ARG A 346 -11.34 15.79 -30.44
CA ARG A 346 -12.29 16.62 -29.67
C ARG A 346 -12.60 17.98 -30.28
N GLU A 347 -11.58 18.70 -30.75
CA GLU A 347 -11.76 20.06 -31.29
C GLU A 347 -12.58 20.08 -32.58
N ASN A 348 -12.37 19.12 -33.47
CA ASN A 348 -13.11 19.02 -34.72
C ASN A 348 -14.55 18.57 -34.47
N ILE A 349 -14.74 17.61 -33.55
CA ILE A 349 -16.07 17.18 -33.07
C ILE A 349 -16.86 18.38 -32.52
N LYS A 350 -16.21 19.26 -31.76
CA LYS A 350 -16.86 20.48 -31.24
C LYS A 350 -17.18 21.50 -32.31
N LYS A 351 -16.31 21.70 -33.30
CA LYS A 351 -16.55 22.63 -34.42
C LYS A 351 -17.72 22.17 -35.28
N SER A 352 -17.82 20.87 -35.58
CA SER A 352 -18.94 20.31 -36.37
C SER A 352 -20.28 20.39 -35.63
N ALA A 353 -20.31 20.08 -34.33
CA ALA A 353 -21.51 20.22 -33.51
C ALA A 353 -22.05 21.66 -33.50
N LYS A 354 -21.17 22.67 -33.38
CA LYS A 354 -21.56 24.09 -33.43
C LYS A 354 -22.10 24.52 -34.80
N LYS A 355 -21.49 24.05 -35.90
CA LYS A 355 -21.99 24.32 -37.26
C LYS A 355 -23.39 23.74 -37.47
N ASN A 356 -23.63 22.52 -36.99
CA ASN A 356 -24.94 21.87 -37.11
C ASN A 356 -26.01 22.50 -36.21
N SER A 357 -25.66 23.07 -35.05
CA SER A 357 -26.61 23.84 -34.23
C SER A 357 -26.93 25.22 -34.81
N GLY A 358 -26.01 25.83 -35.56
CA GLY A 358 -26.23 27.11 -36.25
C GLY A 358 -27.23 27.04 -37.39
N ASN A 359 -27.37 25.87 -38.04
CA ASN A 359 -28.34 25.65 -39.11
C ASN A 359 -29.78 25.36 -38.63
N LYS A 360 -30.04 25.33 -37.31
CA LYS A 360 -31.38 25.06 -36.75
C LYS A 360 -32.21 26.31 -36.41
N PHE A 361 -31.74 27.53 -36.72
CA PHE A 361 -32.42 28.80 -36.40
C PHE A 361 -33.02 29.55 -37.60
N GLY A 362 -33.27 28.88 -38.73
CA GLY A 362 -33.92 29.50 -39.88
C GLY A 362 -35.08 28.66 -40.39
N LEU A 363 -36.24 28.70 -39.73
CA LEU A 363 -37.57 28.41 -40.29
C LEU A 363 -38.64 28.67 -39.22
N GLY A 364 -39.46 29.72 -39.43
CA GLY A 364 -40.70 29.90 -38.65
C GLY A 364 -41.05 31.31 -38.16
N LYS A 365 -40.80 32.39 -38.93
CA LYS A 365 -41.69 33.57 -38.88
C LYS A 365 -42.64 33.46 -40.07
N ILE A 366 -43.81 32.87 -39.86
CA ILE A 366 -44.96 33.07 -40.72
C ILE A 366 -46.04 33.69 -39.83
N PHE A 367 -46.11 35.01 -39.89
CA PHE A 367 -47.31 35.75 -39.48
C PHE A 367 -48.36 35.54 -40.56
N HIS A 368 -49.55 35.08 -40.19
CA HIS A 368 -50.75 35.34 -40.98
C HIS A 368 -51.79 36.08 -40.16
N LYS A 369 -52.46 36.97 -40.89
CA LYS A 369 -53.34 38.06 -40.48
C LYS A 369 -54.64 37.57 -39.86
#